data_AF-A0A5C5TBU8-F1
#
_entry.id   AF-A0A5C5TBU8-F1
#
_cell.length_a   1.000
_cell.length_b   1.000
_cell.length_c   1.000
_cell.angle_alpha   90.00
_cell.angle_beta   90.00
_cell.angle_gamma   90.00
#
_symmetry.space_group_name_H-M   'P 1'
#
loop_
_entity.id
_entity.type
_entity.pdbx_description
1 polymer ?
#
loop_
_entity_poly.entity_id
_entity_poly.type
_entity_poly.pdbx_seq_one_letter_code
_entity_poly.pdbx_strand_id
1 'polypeptide(L)'
;MPTPHEALRRAIATWEGGFQAQAADPGNYVTTTDGSRRLVGTMRGVTPAVLAAHRGIAVAGLTRGVMQSVTLEEAAEIGLTRFYKGTGLDLLPWGPATEALVDFAWGSGPGQAARSLQRMLGVVVDGAIGPITVDAYARWVAGQGWEAATRAVRDMRVAFYDLIIRRNAVLGVYRQGWRNRANWMTPETAEWWAHWQAEPAPLPVVADVYAGALPQPTEPAPVAPPVAKEGAGGNQVLAMLTAGAGIATPIVAPLLSADWKVVAIIVGAVVVIGLTGLLIWREQQRKGAAGVGL
;
A
#
# COMPACT_ATOMS: atom_id res chain seq x y z
N MET A 1 -19.32 -10.08 11.64
CA MET A 1 -18.28 -9.73 10.66
C MET A 1 -16.96 -9.67 11.41
N PRO A 2 -15.82 -10.08 10.82
CA PRO A 2 -14.52 -9.89 11.48
C PRO A 2 -14.28 -8.41 11.73
N THR A 3 -13.66 -8.06 12.84
CA THR A 3 -13.16 -6.70 13.06
C THR A 3 -11.97 -6.41 12.12
N PRO A 4 -11.68 -5.13 11.81
CA PRO A 4 -10.47 -4.77 11.06
C PRO A 4 -9.18 -5.30 11.70
N HIS A 5 -9.15 -5.37 13.03
CA HIS A 5 -8.03 -5.91 13.79
C HIS A 5 -7.82 -7.41 13.51
N GLU A 6 -8.88 -8.21 13.65
CA GLU A 6 -8.84 -9.66 13.40
C GLU A 6 -8.49 -9.98 11.95
N ALA A 7 -9.02 -9.19 11.02
CA ALA A 7 -8.72 -9.33 9.59
C ALA A 7 -7.23 -9.11 9.29
N LEU A 8 -6.64 -8.03 9.82
CA LEU A 8 -5.21 -7.77 9.71
C LEU A 8 -4.38 -8.87 10.37
N ARG A 9 -4.74 -9.28 11.59
CA ARG A 9 -4.05 -10.34 12.33
C ARG A 9 -4.00 -11.65 11.53
N ARG A 10 -5.12 -12.03 10.91
CA ARG A 10 -5.25 -13.22 10.05
C ARG A 10 -4.40 -13.07 8.78
N ALA A 11 -4.55 -11.96 8.05
CA ALA A 11 -3.79 -11.73 6.83
C ALA A 11 -2.27 -11.74 7.08
N ILE A 12 -1.81 -11.11 8.16
CA ILE A 12 -0.41 -11.12 8.58
C ILE A 12 0.04 -12.54 8.95
N ALA A 13 -0.75 -13.29 9.72
CA ALA A 13 -0.40 -14.66 10.08
C ALA A 13 -0.30 -15.62 8.88
N THR A 14 -1.17 -15.43 7.87
CA THR A 14 -1.19 -16.26 6.66
C THR A 14 -0.06 -15.91 5.70
N TRP A 15 0.20 -14.62 5.49
CA TRP A 15 1.10 -14.15 4.44
C TRP A 15 2.46 -13.72 4.96
N GLU A 16 2.54 -13.06 6.11
CA GLU A 16 3.81 -12.55 6.60
C GLU A 16 4.61 -13.64 7.33
N GLY A 17 5.87 -13.77 6.94
CA GLY A 17 6.81 -14.66 7.62
C GLY A 17 7.23 -14.13 9.01
N GLY A 18 7.95 -14.96 9.75
CA GLY A 18 8.67 -14.53 10.95
C GLY A 18 9.85 -13.60 10.64
N PHE A 19 10.83 -13.59 11.53
CA PHE A 19 11.96 -12.67 11.41
C PHE A 19 12.80 -12.92 10.15
N GLN A 20 13.20 -11.85 9.47
CA GLN A 20 14.08 -11.89 8.30
C GLN A 20 15.15 -10.80 8.39
N ALA A 21 16.36 -11.11 7.93
CA ALA A 21 17.45 -10.15 7.87
C ALA A 21 18.31 -10.41 6.63
N GLN A 22 17.72 -10.18 5.46
CA GLN A 22 18.43 -10.32 4.19
C GLN A 22 19.22 -9.05 3.92
N ALA A 23 20.53 -9.18 3.72
CA ALA A 23 21.42 -8.05 3.47
C ALA A 23 21.14 -7.33 2.14
N ALA A 24 20.56 -8.03 1.16
CA ALA A 24 20.18 -7.45 -0.13
C ALA A 24 18.93 -6.55 -0.04
N ASP A 25 18.17 -6.64 1.04
CA ASP A 25 16.94 -5.87 1.22
C ASP A 25 17.23 -4.61 2.06
N PRO A 26 17.13 -3.40 1.48
CA PRO A 26 17.41 -2.16 2.17
C PRO A 26 16.42 -1.87 3.32
N GLY A 27 15.24 -2.50 3.32
CA GLY A 27 14.23 -2.41 4.38
C GLY A 27 14.63 -3.07 5.69
N ASN A 28 15.68 -3.91 5.69
CA ASN A 28 16.20 -4.57 6.89
C ASN A 28 17.23 -3.73 7.66
N TYR A 29 17.55 -2.52 7.19
CA TYR A 29 18.62 -1.71 7.74
C TYR A 29 18.10 -0.50 8.52
N VAL A 30 18.83 -0.13 9.55
CA VAL A 30 18.74 1.19 10.21
C VAL A 30 19.98 2.00 9.88
N THR A 31 19.80 3.32 9.77
CA THR A 31 20.91 4.27 9.71
C THR A 31 21.17 4.75 11.13
N THR A 32 22.37 4.52 11.65
CA THR A 32 22.78 4.92 12.99
C THR A 32 23.17 6.40 13.02
N THR A 33 23.31 6.96 14.23
CA THR A 33 23.62 8.38 14.44
C THR A 33 24.95 8.81 13.81
N ASP A 34 25.91 7.88 13.67
CA ASP A 34 27.20 8.07 13.00
C ASP A 34 27.15 7.94 11.47
N GLY A 35 25.96 7.73 10.89
CA GLY A 35 25.75 7.57 9.45
C GLY A 35 26.01 6.15 8.92
N SER A 36 26.46 5.21 9.76
CA SER A 36 26.62 3.81 9.34
C SER A 36 25.28 3.10 9.19
N ARG A 37 25.25 1.98 8.44
CA ARG A 37 24.05 1.15 8.26
C ARG A 37 24.19 -0.16 9.00
N ARG A 38 23.20 -0.48 9.83
CA ARG A 38 23.16 -1.73 10.61
C ARG A 38 21.98 -2.59 10.18
N LEU A 39 22.26 -3.85 9.85
CA LEU A 39 21.25 -4.85 9.49
C LEU A 39 20.54 -5.35 10.76
N VAL A 40 19.30 -4.93 10.96
CA VAL A 40 18.47 -5.32 12.13
C VAL A 40 17.29 -6.22 11.76
N GLY A 41 16.92 -6.28 10.49
CA GLY A 41 15.87 -7.15 9.96
C GLY A 41 14.46 -6.57 10.01
N THR A 42 13.50 -7.33 9.49
CA THR A 42 12.05 -7.13 9.60
C THR A 42 11.42 -8.31 10.33
N MET A 43 10.23 -8.10 10.90
CA MET A 43 9.46 -9.15 11.59
C MET A 43 8.00 -8.97 11.22
N ARG A 44 7.35 -10.02 10.71
CA ARG A 44 5.91 -9.99 10.35
C ARG A 44 5.55 -8.87 9.38
N GLY A 45 6.42 -8.58 8.41
CA GLY A 45 6.26 -7.49 7.45
C GLY A 45 6.54 -6.08 8.01
N VAL A 46 6.81 -5.94 9.31
CA VAL A 46 7.12 -4.65 9.95
C VAL A 46 8.60 -4.31 9.76
N THR A 47 8.87 -3.16 9.12
CA THR A 47 10.22 -2.61 8.95
C THR A 47 10.68 -1.84 10.18
N PRO A 48 12.00 -1.64 10.39
CA PRO A 48 12.51 -0.86 11.51
C PRO A 48 11.97 0.58 11.54
N ALA A 49 11.84 1.21 10.37
CA ALA A 49 11.29 2.57 10.28
C ALA A 49 9.83 2.64 10.72
N VAL A 50 9.02 1.62 10.38
CA VAL A 50 7.62 1.55 10.81
C VAL A 50 7.52 1.28 12.30
N LEU A 51 8.32 0.33 12.83
CA LEU A 51 8.33 0.02 14.26
C LEU A 51 8.78 1.22 15.11
N ALA A 52 9.83 1.92 14.68
CA ALA A 52 10.34 3.12 15.35
C ALA A 52 9.28 4.22 15.44
N ALA A 53 8.59 4.47 14.33
CA ALA A 53 7.50 5.45 14.28
C ALA A 53 6.33 5.04 15.18
N HIS A 54 5.95 3.76 15.19
CA HIS A 54 4.87 3.25 16.04
C HIS A 54 5.19 3.35 17.53
N ARG A 55 6.41 2.95 17.94
CA ARG A 55 6.85 3.00 19.34
C ARG A 55 7.30 4.38 19.82
N GLY A 56 7.37 5.38 18.93
CA GLY A 56 7.86 6.72 19.27
C GLY A 56 9.35 6.76 19.65
N ILE A 57 10.16 5.86 19.09
CA ILE A 57 11.59 5.74 19.40
C ILE A 57 12.47 6.06 18.18
N ALA A 58 13.74 6.39 18.44
CA ALA A 58 14.70 6.65 17.38
C ALA A 58 15.03 5.36 16.59
N VAL A 59 14.85 5.40 15.26
CA VAL A 59 15.15 4.27 14.37
C VAL A 59 16.60 3.79 14.48
N ALA A 60 17.54 4.71 14.71
CA ALA A 60 18.96 4.43 14.93
C ALA A 60 19.23 3.52 16.15
N GLY A 61 18.36 3.57 17.16
CA GLY A 61 18.46 2.79 18.39
C GLY A 61 17.91 1.37 18.27
N LEU A 62 17.19 1.04 17.19
CA LEU A 62 16.63 -0.30 17.02
C LEU A 62 17.72 -1.36 16.87
N THR A 63 17.46 -2.51 17.48
CA THR A 63 18.33 -3.70 17.44
C THR A 63 17.57 -4.87 16.85
N ARG A 64 18.32 -5.91 16.44
CA ARG A 64 17.75 -7.18 15.99
C ARG A 64 16.80 -7.80 17.03
N GLY A 65 17.20 -7.81 18.30
CA GLY A 65 16.37 -8.38 19.37
C GLY A 65 15.04 -7.64 19.52
N VAL A 66 15.06 -6.30 19.37
CA VAL A 66 13.83 -5.49 19.36
C VAL A 66 12.96 -5.85 18.15
N MET A 67 13.53 -5.99 16.95
CA MET A 67 12.76 -6.43 15.78
C MET A 67 12.14 -7.82 15.98
N GLN A 68 12.87 -8.77 16.55
CA GLN A 68 12.36 -10.12 16.84
C GLN A 68 11.25 -10.14 17.90
N SER A 69 11.18 -9.12 18.76
CA SER A 69 10.14 -9.01 19.79
C SER A 69 8.77 -8.60 19.25
N VAL A 70 8.66 -8.18 17.98
CA VAL A 70 7.39 -7.74 17.39
C VAL A 70 6.38 -8.88 17.38
N THR A 71 5.33 -8.69 18.16
CA THR A 71 4.25 -9.67 18.28
C THR A 71 3.31 -9.58 17.08
N LEU A 72 2.49 -10.62 16.90
CA LEU A 72 1.45 -10.57 15.87
C LEU A 72 0.41 -9.48 16.18
N GLU A 73 0.14 -9.25 17.46
CA GLU A 73 -0.77 -8.21 17.93
C GLU A 73 -0.25 -6.82 17.58
N GLU A 74 1.00 -6.53 17.91
CA GLU A 74 1.63 -5.23 17.60
C GLU A 74 1.67 -4.99 16.08
N ALA A 75 1.95 -6.02 15.28
CA ALA A 75 1.91 -5.90 13.82
C ALA A 75 0.50 -5.56 13.31
N ALA A 76 -0.55 -6.12 13.91
CA ALA A 76 -1.93 -5.81 13.57
C ALA A 76 -2.33 -4.39 14.01
N GLU A 77 -1.89 -3.91 15.18
CA GLU A 77 -2.07 -2.53 15.63
C GLU A 77 -1.38 -1.51 14.70
N ILE A 78 -0.16 -1.83 14.25
CA ILE A 78 0.53 -1.07 13.19
C ILE A 78 -0.30 -1.06 11.90
N GLY A 79 -0.83 -2.23 11.52
CA GLY A 79 -1.78 -2.38 10.41
C GLY A 79 -2.95 -1.40 10.50
N LEU A 80 -3.62 -1.39 11.65
CA LEU A 80 -4.79 -0.54 11.90
C LEU A 80 -4.46 0.94 11.83
N THR A 81 -3.40 1.36 12.49
CA THR A 81 -3.05 2.77 12.61
C THR A 81 -2.54 3.33 11.29
N ARG A 82 -1.62 2.62 10.63
CA ARG A 82 -0.89 3.16 9.49
C ARG A 82 -1.53 2.84 8.14
N PHE A 83 -2.06 1.63 7.98
CA PHE A 83 -2.48 1.11 6.68
C PHE A 83 -4.00 1.08 6.52
N TYR A 84 -4.74 1.00 7.62
CA TYR A 84 -6.19 1.19 7.62
C TYR A 84 -6.55 2.67 7.81
N LYS A 85 -6.35 3.21 9.04
CA LYS A 85 -6.67 4.61 9.37
C LYS A 85 -5.80 5.61 8.62
N GLY A 86 -4.48 5.39 8.58
CA GLY A 86 -3.55 6.27 7.87
C GLY A 86 -3.78 6.36 6.35
N THR A 87 -4.52 5.41 5.77
CA THR A 87 -4.95 5.46 4.36
C THR A 87 -6.31 6.14 4.19
N GLY A 88 -7.09 6.30 5.27
CA GLY A 88 -8.50 6.71 5.24
C GLY A 88 -9.47 5.59 4.87
N LEU A 89 -9.02 4.32 4.87
CA LEU A 89 -9.87 3.17 4.57
C LEU A 89 -10.89 2.90 5.68
N ASP A 90 -10.66 3.44 6.88
CA ASP A 90 -11.60 3.41 8.01
C ASP A 90 -12.84 4.27 7.80
N LEU A 91 -12.80 5.19 6.82
CA LEU A 91 -13.96 5.97 6.39
C LEU A 91 -14.88 5.20 5.43
N LEU A 92 -14.41 4.09 4.88
CA LEU A 92 -15.20 3.26 3.97
C LEU A 92 -16.10 2.29 4.75
N PRO A 93 -17.27 1.92 4.20
CA PRO A 93 -18.03 0.76 4.66
C PRO A 93 -17.13 -0.46 4.86
N TRP A 94 -17.16 -1.04 6.06
CA TRP A 94 -16.35 -2.22 6.36
C TRP A 94 -16.98 -3.47 5.72
N GLY A 95 -16.16 -4.22 4.99
CA GLY A 95 -16.58 -5.42 4.26
C GLY A 95 -15.39 -6.10 3.58
N PRO A 96 -15.62 -7.20 2.85
CA PRO A 96 -14.54 -8.01 2.26
C PRO A 96 -13.67 -7.23 1.26
N ALA A 97 -14.29 -6.36 0.45
CA ALA A 97 -13.54 -5.53 -0.48
C ALA A 97 -12.66 -4.49 0.26
N THR A 98 -13.13 -3.96 1.39
CA THR A 98 -12.35 -3.05 2.25
C THR A 98 -11.21 -3.79 2.94
N GLU A 99 -11.43 -5.00 3.46
CA GLU A 99 -10.35 -5.86 3.99
C GLU A 99 -9.26 -6.09 2.92
N ALA A 100 -9.65 -6.41 1.68
CA ALA A 100 -8.70 -6.60 0.58
C ALA A 100 -7.93 -5.33 0.21
N LEU A 101 -8.55 -4.14 0.34
CA LEU A 101 -7.88 -2.85 0.17
C LEU A 101 -6.88 -2.56 1.29
N VAL A 102 -7.18 -2.96 2.53
CA VAL A 102 -6.25 -2.82 3.66
C VAL A 102 -5.00 -3.66 3.44
N ASP A 103 -5.14 -4.91 3.01
CA ASP A 103 -3.98 -5.75 2.65
C ASP A 103 -3.20 -5.16 1.48
N PHE A 104 -3.89 -4.59 0.50
CA PHE A 104 -3.22 -3.90 -0.60
C PHE A 104 -2.46 -2.65 -0.13
N ALA A 105 -2.99 -1.89 0.82
CA ALA A 105 -2.30 -0.76 1.45
C ALA A 105 -1.08 -1.22 2.26
N TRP A 106 -1.20 -2.34 2.98
CA TRP A 106 -0.09 -2.96 3.70
C TRP A 106 1.06 -3.32 2.76
N GLY A 107 0.76 -4.02 1.66
CA GLY A 107 1.76 -4.41 0.68
C GLY A 107 2.28 -3.21 -0.13
N SER A 108 1.40 -2.50 -0.82
CA SER A 108 1.76 -1.51 -1.85
C SER A 108 1.91 -0.08 -1.33
N GLY A 109 1.63 0.14 -0.05
CA GLY A 109 1.65 1.45 0.60
C GLY A 109 0.32 2.20 0.54
N PRO A 110 -0.01 3.01 1.56
CA PRO A 110 -1.28 3.76 1.68
C PRO A 110 -1.66 4.56 0.44
N GLY A 111 -0.77 5.44 -0.03
CA GLY A 111 -1.08 6.32 -1.16
C GLY A 111 -1.29 5.57 -2.47
N GLN A 112 -0.64 4.43 -2.68
CA GLN A 112 -0.87 3.61 -3.87
C GLN A 112 -2.20 2.86 -3.81
N ALA A 113 -2.60 2.37 -2.64
CA ALA A 113 -3.92 1.77 -2.45
C ALA A 113 -5.04 2.80 -2.69
N ALA A 114 -4.94 3.98 -2.07
CA ALA A 114 -5.90 5.06 -2.27
C ALA A 114 -6.02 5.47 -3.75
N ARG A 115 -4.90 5.71 -4.44
CA ARG A 115 -4.93 6.06 -5.87
C ARG A 115 -5.47 4.95 -6.77
N SER A 116 -5.24 3.69 -6.42
CA SER A 116 -5.75 2.57 -7.23
C SER A 116 -7.25 2.41 -7.05
N LEU A 117 -7.75 2.58 -5.81
CA LEU A 117 -9.17 2.66 -5.52
C LEU A 117 -9.84 3.80 -6.30
N GLN A 118 -9.27 5.01 -6.24
CA GLN A 118 -9.83 6.18 -6.94
C GLN A 118 -9.91 5.98 -8.45
N ARG A 119 -8.87 5.39 -9.08
CA ARG A 119 -8.91 5.02 -10.50
C ARG A 119 -10.01 4.00 -10.80
N MET A 120 -10.17 2.99 -9.95
CA MET A 120 -11.20 1.97 -10.11
C MET A 120 -12.62 2.57 -10.00
N LEU A 121 -12.81 3.56 -9.12
CA LEU A 121 -14.09 4.25 -8.92
C LEU A 121 -14.34 5.38 -9.93
N GLY A 122 -13.35 5.76 -10.74
CA GLY A 122 -13.46 6.86 -11.71
C GLY A 122 -13.53 8.25 -11.08
N VAL A 123 -13.01 8.43 -9.86
CA VAL A 123 -12.93 9.74 -9.17
C VAL A 123 -11.55 10.37 -9.33
N VAL A 124 -11.39 11.63 -8.87
CA VAL A 124 -10.10 12.33 -8.87
C VAL A 124 -9.04 11.50 -8.11
N VAL A 125 -7.87 11.35 -8.72
CA VAL A 125 -6.78 10.48 -8.23
C VAL A 125 -5.74 11.30 -7.46
N ASP A 126 -6.13 11.83 -6.31
CA ASP A 126 -5.27 12.63 -5.42
C ASP A 126 -4.56 11.78 -4.34
N GLY A 127 -4.99 10.54 -4.13
CA GLY A 127 -4.48 9.63 -3.10
C GLY A 127 -5.01 9.90 -1.69
N ALA A 128 -6.00 10.78 -1.52
CA ALA A 128 -6.68 11.05 -0.26
C ALA A 128 -8.12 10.49 -0.28
N ILE A 129 -8.45 9.59 0.67
CA ILE A 129 -9.81 9.08 0.80
C ILE A 129 -10.67 10.13 1.52
N GLY A 130 -11.27 11.02 0.74
CA GLY A 130 -12.21 12.04 1.21
C GLY A 130 -13.69 11.69 0.92
N PRO A 131 -14.63 12.58 1.26
CA PRO A 131 -16.07 12.34 1.14
C PRO A 131 -16.52 11.85 -0.24
N ILE A 132 -15.93 12.36 -1.33
CA ILE A 132 -16.23 11.94 -2.71
C ILE A 132 -15.82 10.48 -2.94
N THR A 133 -14.64 10.07 -2.46
CA THR A 133 -14.19 8.68 -2.61
C THR A 133 -15.04 7.74 -1.76
N VAL A 134 -15.42 8.16 -0.54
CA VAL A 134 -16.27 7.40 0.37
C VAL A 134 -17.66 7.16 -0.25
N ASP A 135 -18.30 8.21 -0.76
CA ASP A 135 -19.62 8.13 -1.40
C ASP A 135 -19.59 7.28 -2.69
N ALA A 136 -18.57 7.49 -3.54
CA ALA A 136 -18.39 6.69 -4.75
C ALA A 136 -18.18 5.20 -4.42
N TYR A 137 -17.37 4.89 -3.40
CA TYR A 137 -17.15 3.51 -2.96
C TYR A 137 -18.43 2.88 -2.40
N ALA A 138 -19.16 3.60 -1.55
CA ALA A 138 -20.42 3.13 -0.98
C ALA A 138 -21.44 2.80 -2.08
N ARG A 139 -21.63 3.70 -3.05
CA ARG A 139 -22.50 3.46 -4.23
C ARG A 139 -22.05 2.29 -5.06
N TRP A 140 -20.75 2.22 -5.34
CA TRP A 140 -20.17 1.15 -6.12
C TRP A 140 -20.38 -0.22 -5.47
N VAL A 141 -20.15 -0.35 -4.16
CA VAL A 141 -20.44 -1.59 -3.41
C VAL A 141 -21.94 -1.88 -3.37
N ALA A 142 -22.80 -0.89 -3.09
CA ALA A 142 -24.24 -1.08 -3.02
C ALA A 142 -24.82 -1.57 -4.37
N GLY A 143 -24.31 -1.05 -5.49
CA GLY A 143 -24.81 -1.37 -6.83
C GLY A 143 -24.49 -2.78 -7.32
N GLN A 144 -23.40 -3.39 -6.86
CA GLN A 144 -22.95 -4.71 -7.36
C GLN A 144 -22.83 -5.79 -6.27
N GLY A 145 -22.91 -5.41 -5.00
CA GLY A 145 -22.72 -6.29 -3.86
C GLY A 145 -21.25 -6.56 -3.52
N TRP A 146 -21.04 -7.10 -2.32
CA TRP A 146 -19.71 -7.38 -1.77
C TRP A 146 -18.92 -8.41 -2.59
N GLU A 147 -19.58 -9.41 -3.18
CA GLU A 147 -18.89 -10.45 -3.94
C GLU A 147 -18.21 -9.88 -5.18
N ALA A 148 -18.96 -9.18 -6.04
CA ALA A 148 -18.44 -8.56 -7.24
C ALA A 148 -17.41 -7.46 -6.91
N ALA A 149 -17.67 -6.67 -5.85
CA ALA A 149 -16.71 -5.68 -5.36
C ALA A 149 -15.36 -6.29 -4.98
N THR A 150 -15.38 -7.44 -4.29
CA THR A 150 -14.15 -8.11 -3.85
C THR A 150 -13.35 -8.65 -5.04
N ARG A 151 -14.02 -9.23 -6.04
CA ARG A 151 -13.38 -9.66 -7.30
C ARG A 151 -12.74 -8.50 -8.04
N ALA A 152 -13.43 -7.36 -8.12
CA ALA A 152 -12.90 -6.16 -8.77
C ALA A 152 -11.67 -5.59 -8.04
N VAL A 153 -11.67 -5.58 -6.71
CA VAL A 153 -10.47 -5.22 -5.92
C VAL A 153 -9.33 -6.20 -6.20
N ARG A 154 -9.58 -7.52 -6.28
CA ARG A 154 -8.56 -8.50 -6.69
C ARG A 154 -7.99 -8.17 -8.06
N ASP A 155 -8.85 -7.93 -9.06
CA ASP A 155 -8.43 -7.65 -10.42
C ASP A 155 -7.59 -6.37 -10.50
N MET A 156 -8.00 -5.32 -9.78
CA MET A 156 -7.22 -4.09 -9.61
C MET A 156 -5.82 -4.36 -9.02
N ARG A 157 -5.72 -5.20 -7.98
CA ARG A 157 -4.44 -5.58 -7.36
C ARG A 157 -3.54 -6.33 -8.35
N VAL A 158 -4.09 -7.30 -9.08
CA VAL A 158 -3.35 -8.08 -10.10
C VAL A 158 -2.86 -7.17 -11.23
N ALA A 159 -3.70 -6.26 -11.72
CA ALA A 159 -3.33 -5.32 -12.76
C ALA A 159 -2.19 -4.38 -12.32
N PHE A 160 -2.21 -3.92 -11.07
CA PHE A 160 -1.13 -3.14 -10.49
C PHE A 160 0.19 -3.91 -10.46
N TYR A 161 0.17 -5.17 -10.01
CA TYR A 161 1.34 -6.04 -9.99
C TYR A 161 1.93 -6.27 -11.39
N ASP A 162 1.07 -6.52 -12.37
CA ASP A 162 1.51 -6.68 -13.75
C ASP A 162 2.12 -5.39 -14.31
N LEU A 163 1.57 -4.22 -13.97
CA LEU A 163 2.13 -2.92 -14.36
C LEU A 163 3.54 -2.70 -13.79
N ILE A 164 3.77 -2.95 -12.51
CA ILE A 164 5.10 -2.72 -11.91
C ILE A 164 6.14 -3.71 -12.43
N ILE A 165 5.74 -4.95 -12.76
CA ILE A 165 6.64 -5.93 -13.37
C ILE A 165 6.97 -5.54 -14.81
N ARG A 166 6.02 -5.01 -15.58
CA ARG A 166 6.30 -4.49 -16.93
C ARG A 166 7.34 -3.36 -16.89
N ARG A 167 7.32 -2.53 -15.84
CA ARG A 167 8.29 -1.43 -15.65
C ARG A 167 9.63 -1.91 -15.10
N ASN A 168 9.64 -3.00 -14.34
CA ASN A 168 10.85 -3.60 -13.79
C ASN A 168 10.74 -5.13 -13.82
N ALA A 169 11.30 -5.73 -14.86
CA ALA A 169 11.21 -7.17 -15.11
C ALA A 169 11.88 -8.02 -14.00
N VAL A 170 12.82 -7.45 -13.23
CA VAL A 170 13.45 -8.14 -12.08
C VAL A 170 12.41 -8.55 -11.05
N LEU A 171 11.35 -7.76 -10.89
CA LEU A 171 10.24 -8.08 -9.98
C LEU A 171 9.40 -9.27 -10.45
N GLY A 172 9.60 -9.76 -11.67
CA GLY A 172 8.87 -10.91 -12.23
C GLY A 172 8.99 -12.18 -11.41
N VAL A 173 10.08 -12.34 -10.64
CA VAL A 173 10.27 -13.47 -9.72
C VAL A 173 9.18 -13.54 -8.63
N TYR A 174 8.50 -12.43 -8.34
CA TYR A 174 7.48 -12.33 -7.29
C TYR A 174 6.05 -12.46 -7.82
N ARG A 175 5.87 -12.48 -9.14
CA ARG A 175 4.55 -12.44 -9.81
C ARG A 175 3.56 -13.45 -9.22
N GLN A 176 4.00 -14.71 -9.11
CA GLN A 176 3.12 -15.78 -8.67
C GLN A 176 2.67 -15.58 -7.22
N GLY A 177 3.59 -15.20 -6.33
CA GLY A 177 3.27 -14.95 -4.93
C GLY A 177 2.32 -13.76 -4.75
N TRP A 178 2.52 -12.68 -5.51
CA TRP A 178 1.62 -11.51 -5.47
C TRP A 178 0.22 -11.83 -5.96
N ARG A 179 0.11 -12.61 -7.05
CA ARG A 179 -1.17 -13.09 -7.56
C ARG A 179 -1.84 -14.04 -6.59
N ASN A 180 -1.11 -14.94 -5.95
CA ASN A 180 -1.65 -15.84 -4.92
C ASN A 180 -2.23 -15.04 -3.74
N ARG A 181 -1.51 -14.01 -3.23
CA ARG A 181 -2.00 -13.14 -2.15
C ARG A 181 -3.22 -12.33 -2.55
N ALA A 182 -3.30 -11.89 -3.82
CA ALA A 182 -4.50 -11.23 -4.33
C ALA A 182 -5.69 -12.20 -4.43
N ASN A 183 -5.46 -13.41 -4.95
CA ASN A 183 -6.49 -14.41 -5.13
C ASN A 183 -7.00 -15.00 -3.80
N TRP A 184 -6.20 -15.01 -2.74
CA TRP A 184 -6.64 -15.50 -1.43
C TRP A 184 -7.76 -14.65 -0.80
N MET A 185 -7.80 -13.35 -1.09
CA MET A 185 -8.85 -12.45 -0.60
C MET A 185 -10.01 -12.35 -1.60
N THR A 186 -10.60 -13.49 -1.94
CA THR A 186 -11.70 -13.58 -2.91
C THR A 186 -12.78 -14.57 -2.46
N PRO A 187 -13.98 -14.48 -3.05
CA PRO A 187 -15.03 -15.48 -2.86
C PRO A 187 -14.62 -16.91 -3.24
N GLU A 188 -13.67 -17.08 -4.17
CA GLU A 188 -13.13 -18.40 -4.57
C GLU A 188 -12.39 -19.10 -3.44
N THR A 189 -11.83 -18.34 -2.50
CA THR A 189 -11.03 -18.90 -1.42
C THR A 189 -11.93 -19.16 -0.22
N ALA A 190 -12.52 -20.35 -0.17
CA ALA A 190 -13.50 -20.73 0.86
C ALA A 190 -13.03 -20.45 2.30
N GLU A 191 -11.75 -20.72 2.61
CA GLU A 191 -11.14 -20.43 3.92
C GLU A 191 -11.29 -18.96 4.32
N TRP A 192 -11.04 -18.04 3.39
CA TRP A 192 -11.14 -16.61 3.63
C TRP A 192 -12.57 -16.09 3.44
N TRP A 193 -13.37 -16.65 2.53
CA TRP A 193 -14.73 -16.16 2.31
C TRP A 193 -15.70 -16.59 3.42
N ALA A 194 -15.45 -17.72 4.08
CA ALA A 194 -16.34 -18.28 5.08
C ALA A 194 -16.69 -17.31 6.22
N HIS A 195 -15.76 -16.47 6.69
CA HIS A 195 -16.06 -15.52 7.77
C HIS A 195 -16.95 -14.35 7.32
N TRP A 196 -16.94 -14.03 6.02
CA TRP A 196 -17.85 -13.05 5.43
C TRP A 196 -19.23 -13.64 5.12
N GLN A 197 -19.33 -14.97 4.97
CA GLN A 197 -20.61 -15.66 4.83
C GLN A 197 -21.29 -15.91 6.17
N ALA A 198 -20.52 -16.27 7.20
CA ALA A 198 -21.05 -16.52 8.54
C ALA A 198 -21.71 -15.28 9.16
N GLU A 199 -21.11 -14.11 8.93
CA GLU A 199 -21.63 -12.85 9.43
C GLU A 199 -21.48 -11.74 8.36
N PRO A 200 -22.40 -11.69 7.39
CA PRO A 200 -22.32 -10.78 6.26
C PRO A 200 -22.26 -9.31 6.68
N ALA A 201 -21.34 -8.57 6.06
CA ALA A 201 -21.34 -7.12 6.18
C ALA A 201 -22.60 -6.57 5.50
N PRO A 202 -23.36 -5.67 6.15
CA PRO A 202 -24.48 -5.01 5.49
C PRO A 202 -23.96 -4.25 4.27
N LEU A 203 -24.75 -4.23 3.19
CA LEU A 203 -24.47 -3.32 2.10
C LEU A 203 -24.64 -1.88 2.59
N PRO A 204 -23.77 -0.95 2.16
CA PRO A 204 -23.89 0.43 2.59
C PRO A 204 -25.22 1.02 2.14
N VAL A 205 -25.91 1.66 3.09
CA VAL A 205 -27.12 2.44 2.78
C VAL A 205 -26.66 3.73 2.12
N VAL A 206 -26.86 3.81 0.81
CA VAL A 206 -26.60 5.03 0.06
C VAL A 206 -27.81 5.94 0.28
N ALA A 207 -27.71 6.84 1.26
CA ALA A 207 -28.61 7.98 1.30
C ALA A 207 -28.35 8.84 0.06
N ASP A 208 -29.39 9.36 -0.56
CA ASP A 208 -29.27 10.30 -1.68
C ASP A 208 -28.85 11.69 -1.16
N VAL A 209 -27.72 11.75 -0.45
CA VAL A 209 -27.21 12.98 0.18
C VAL A 209 -26.91 14.06 -0.88
N TYR A 210 -26.75 13.64 -2.15
CA TYR A 210 -26.46 14.52 -3.27
C TYR A 210 -27.60 14.64 -4.30
N ALA A 211 -28.72 13.93 -4.18
CA ALA A 211 -29.83 13.97 -5.15
C ALA A 211 -29.37 13.88 -6.63
N GLY A 212 -28.37 13.06 -6.93
CA GLY A 212 -27.77 12.97 -8.27
C GLY A 212 -26.79 14.11 -8.67
N ALA A 213 -26.52 15.07 -7.79
CA ALA A 213 -25.54 16.13 -7.99
C ALA A 213 -24.20 15.79 -7.32
N LEU A 214 -23.44 14.86 -7.92
CA LEU A 214 -22.00 14.83 -7.65
C LEU A 214 -21.43 16.22 -8.04
N PRO A 215 -20.63 16.88 -7.18
CA PRO A 215 -19.92 18.08 -7.58
C PRO A 215 -19.09 17.75 -8.81
N GLN A 216 -19.43 18.38 -9.94
CA GLN A 216 -18.62 18.26 -11.15
C GLN A 216 -17.22 18.78 -10.81
N PRO A 217 -16.14 18.16 -11.31
CA PRO A 217 -14.80 18.71 -11.15
C PRO A 217 -14.83 20.15 -11.65
N THR A 218 -14.69 21.11 -10.75
CA THR A 218 -14.59 22.52 -11.15
C THR A 218 -13.31 22.65 -11.95
N GLU A 219 -13.42 23.06 -13.21
CA GLU A 219 -12.28 23.45 -14.03
C GLU A 219 -11.43 24.42 -13.20
N PRO A 220 -10.11 24.18 -13.04
CA PRO A 220 -9.28 25.03 -12.22
C PRO A 220 -9.36 26.47 -12.73
N ALA A 221 -9.60 27.41 -11.82
CA ALA A 221 -9.64 28.83 -12.16
C ALA A 221 -8.37 29.22 -12.94
N PRO A 222 -8.48 30.10 -13.97
CA PRO A 222 -7.33 30.50 -14.76
C PRO A 222 -6.21 31.00 -13.84
N VAL A 223 -5.06 30.35 -13.91
CA VAL A 223 -3.88 30.79 -13.14
C VAL A 223 -3.46 32.15 -13.69
N ALA A 224 -3.57 33.19 -12.86
CA ALA A 224 -3.07 34.51 -13.20
C ALA A 224 -1.58 34.44 -13.56
N PRO A 225 -1.12 35.16 -14.59
CA PRO A 225 0.28 35.11 -15.01
C PRO A 225 1.21 35.54 -13.87
N PRO A 226 2.40 34.91 -13.74
CA PRO A 226 3.34 35.23 -12.67
C PRO A 226 3.85 36.66 -12.82
N VAL A 227 3.73 37.44 -11.75
CA VAL A 227 4.35 38.78 -11.64
C VAL A 227 5.86 38.58 -11.56
N ALA A 228 6.58 39.08 -12.57
CA ALA A 228 8.04 39.06 -12.62
C ALA A 228 8.61 39.91 -11.47
N LYS A 229 9.45 39.30 -10.63
CA LYS A 229 10.39 40.04 -9.77
C LYS A 229 11.76 39.99 -10.42
N GLU A 230 12.26 41.14 -10.83
CA GLU A 230 13.64 41.35 -11.28
C GLU A 230 14.60 41.25 -10.08
N GLY A 231 15.77 40.65 -10.30
CA GLY A 231 16.94 40.85 -9.43
C GLY A 231 17.72 39.59 -9.06
N ALA A 232 18.76 39.31 -9.86
CA ALA A 232 20.09 38.76 -9.57
C ALA A 232 20.29 37.91 -8.28
N GLY A 233 20.97 36.76 -8.30
CA GLY A 233 21.83 36.13 -9.28
C GLY A 233 22.57 34.97 -8.59
N GLY A 234 23.03 33.98 -9.36
CA GLY A 234 23.91 32.92 -8.85
C GLY A 234 23.78 31.58 -9.54
N ASN A 235 24.84 31.23 -10.29
CA ASN A 235 25.22 29.91 -10.81
C ASN A 235 24.51 29.35 -12.05
N GLN A 236 25.03 29.82 -13.20
CA GLN A 236 24.85 29.31 -14.56
C GLN A 236 25.52 27.94 -14.81
N VAL A 237 25.21 26.90 -14.02
CA VAL A 237 25.68 25.52 -14.30
C VAL A 237 24.54 24.57 -14.71
N LEU A 238 23.28 25.01 -14.64
CA LEU A 238 22.11 24.17 -14.96
C LEU A 238 21.55 24.35 -16.39
N ALA A 239 22.12 25.26 -17.19
CA ALA A 239 21.58 25.60 -18.52
C ALA A 239 21.98 24.63 -19.65
N MET A 240 22.70 23.54 -19.35
CA MET A 240 23.16 22.58 -20.37
C MET A 240 22.44 21.21 -20.37
N LEU A 241 21.41 21.00 -19.53
CA LEU A 241 20.62 19.75 -19.52
C LEU A 241 19.21 19.88 -20.12
N THR A 242 18.91 20.98 -20.78
CA THR A 242 17.56 21.35 -21.24
C THR A 242 17.43 21.53 -22.75
N ALA A 243 18.13 20.71 -23.55
CA ALA A 243 17.91 20.62 -24.99
C ALA A 243 17.48 19.22 -25.50
N GLY A 244 17.32 18.22 -24.61
CA GLY A 244 17.16 16.81 -25.02
C GLY A 244 15.79 16.15 -24.85
N ALA A 245 14.86 16.67 -24.06
CA ALA A 245 13.61 15.94 -23.77
C ALA A 245 12.48 16.87 -23.36
N GLY A 246 11.87 17.55 -24.33
CA GLY A 246 10.79 18.54 -24.14
C GLY A 246 9.67 18.10 -23.18
N ILE A 247 9.84 18.42 -21.90
CA ILE A 247 8.83 18.30 -20.85
C ILE A 247 8.75 19.66 -20.17
N ALA A 248 7.55 20.26 -20.27
CA ALA A 248 7.24 21.60 -19.79
C ALA A 248 7.26 21.71 -18.26
N THR A 249 7.48 22.95 -17.81
CA THR A 249 8.25 23.31 -16.61
C THR A 249 7.49 23.73 -15.33
N PRO A 250 6.17 23.47 -15.08
CA PRO A 250 5.61 23.82 -13.76
C PRO A 250 4.96 22.65 -12.99
N ILE A 251 5.57 21.46 -12.92
CA ILE A 251 5.11 20.37 -12.01
C ILE A 251 6.18 19.91 -11.00
N VAL A 252 7.44 20.36 -11.12
CA VAL A 252 8.54 19.79 -10.33
C VAL A 252 8.82 20.52 -9.01
N ALA A 253 8.31 21.73 -8.80
CA ALA A 253 8.67 22.53 -7.62
C ALA A 253 8.27 21.90 -6.26
N PRO A 254 7.12 21.23 -6.08
CA PRO A 254 6.81 20.57 -4.79
C PRO A 254 7.46 19.20 -4.63
N LEU A 255 8.07 18.62 -5.67
CA LEU A 255 8.71 17.30 -5.60
C LEU A 255 10.15 17.35 -5.07
N LEU A 256 10.74 18.55 -4.97
CA LEU A 256 12.07 18.79 -4.43
C LEU A 256 12.06 19.31 -2.97
N SER A 257 10.88 19.52 -2.39
CA SER A 257 10.72 19.90 -0.98
C SER A 257 10.18 18.77 -0.09
N ALA A 258 9.94 17.58 -0.63
CA ALA A 258 9.54 16.42 0.16
C ALA A 258 10.77 15.80 0.83
N ASP A 259 10.78 15.77 2.16
CA ASP A 259 11.80 15.08 2.98
C ASP A 259 12.01 13.67 2.41
N TRP A 260 13.26 13.29 2.11
CA TRP A 260 13.64 12.03 1.45
C TRP A 260 13.08 10.78 2.16
N LYS A 261 12.68 10.92 3.42
CA LYS A 261 11.95 9.95 4.23
C LYS A 261 10.62 9.53 3.61
N VAL A 262 9.91 10.41 2.89
CA VAL A 262 8.64 10.11 2.21
C VAL A 262 8.87 9.26 0.96
N VAL A 263 9.96 9.53 0.22
CA VAL A 263 10.36 8.74 -0.96
C VAL A 263 10.82 7.34 -0.56
N ALA A 264 11.53 7.21 0.57
CA ALA A 264 11.96 5.92 1.11
C ALA A 264 10.80 5.00 1.53
N ILE A 265 9.67 5.55 1.99
CA ILE A 265 8.47 4.76 2.35
C ILE A 265 7.84 4.11 1.11
N ILE A 266 7.83 4.80 -0.03
CA ILE A 266 7.25 4.30 -1.30
C ILE A 266 8.13 3.21 -1.91
N VAL A 267 9.47 3.37 -1.85
CA VAL A 267 10.41 2.36 -2.35
C VAL A 267 10.48 1.14 -1.42
N GLY A 268 10.34 1.33 -0.10
CA GLY A 268 10.30 0.25 0.88
C GLY A 268 9.09 -0.67 0.74
N ALA A 269 7.90 -0.11 0.42
CA ALA A 269 6.69 -0.90 0.19
C ALA A 269 6.85 -1.88 -1.00
N VAL A 270 7.51 -1.46 -2.09
CA VAL A 270 7.75 -2.32 -3.26
C VAL A 270 8.67 -3.52 -2.95
N VAL A 271 9.57 -3.39 -1.97
CA VAL A 271 10.49 -4.47 -1.56
C VAL A 271 9.81 -5.48 -0.61
N VAL A 272 8.93 -5.01 0.29
CA VAL A 272 8.20 -5.89 1.22
C VAL A 272 7.26 -6.84 0.46
N ILE A 273 6.53 -6.37 -0.55
CA ILE A 273 5.64 -7.24 -1.35
C ILE A 273 6.45 -8.34 -2.02
N GLY A 274 7.62 -8.01 -2.58
CA GLY A 274 8.48 -8.96 -3.28
C GLY A 274 8.82 -10.18 -2.43
N LEU A 275 9.34 -9.95 -1.23
CA LEU A 275 9.93 -11.02 -0.43
C LEU A 275 8.89 -12.02 0.13
N THR A 276 7.68 -11.55 0.45
CA THR A 276 6.58 -12.41 0.93
C THR A 276 6.15 -13.45 -0.12
N GLY A 277 6.11 -13.06 -1.41
CA GLY A 277 5.72 -13.93 -2.50
C GLY A 277 6.74 -15.05 -2.83
N LEU A 278 8.04 -14.76 -2.68
CA LEU A 278 9.13 -15.70 -2.98
C LEU A 278 9.21 -16.85 -1.95
N LEU A 279 8.88 -16.57 -0.70
CA LEU A 279 9.06 -17.52 0.41
C LEU A 279 7.92 -18.53 0.51
N ILE A 280 6.68 -18.09 0.26
CA ILE A 280 5.52 -18.99 0.18
C ILE A 280 5.69 -19.95 -1.00
N TRP A 281 6.22 -19.48 -2.13
CA TRP A 281 6.56 -20.36 -3.26
C TRP A 281 7.63 -21.40 -2.87
N ARG A 282 8.71 -21.01 -2.19
CA ARG A 282 9.75 -21.94 -1.74
C ARG A 282 9.25 -22.96 -0.72
N GLU A 283 8.34 -22.56 0.17
CA GLU A 283 7.78 -23.47 1.18
C GLU A 283 6.76 -24.44 0.58
N GLN A 284 5.95 -23.98 -0.39
CA GLN A 284 5.05 -24.85 -1.15
C GLN A 284 5.80 -25.86 -2.01
N GLN A 285 6.93 -25.48 -2.63
CA GLN A 285 7.81 -26.42 -3.34
C GLN A 285 8.41 -27.48 -2.41
N ARG A 286 8.81 -27.10 -1.18
CA ARG A 286 9.30 -28.06 -0.17
C ARG A 286 8.22 -29.04 0.29
N LYS A 287 7.00 -28.57 0.54
CA LYS A 287 5.87 -29.42 0.95
C LYS A 287 5.40 -30.32 -0.21
N GLY A 288 5.41 -29.83 -1.45
CA GLY A 288 5.13 -30.62 -2.65
C GLY A 288 6.17 -31.71 -2.92
N ALA A 289 7.46 -31.43 -2.70
CA ALA A 289 8.52 -32.43 -2.84
C ALA A 289 8.51 -33.49 -1.72
N ALA A 290 8.04 -33.14 -0.51
CA ALA A 290 7.91 -34.06 0.61
C ALA A 290 6.66 -34.96 0.54
N GLY A 291 5.65 -34.59 -0.25
CA GLY A 291 4.39 -35.33 -0.41
C GLY A 291 4.37 -36.38 -1.54
N VAL A 292 5.46 -36.51 -2.30
CA VAL A 292 5.59 -37.46 -3.44
C VAL A 292 6.47 -38.67 -3.07
N GLY A 293 6.89 -38.78 -1.80
CA GLY A 293 7.64 -39.92 -1.28
C GLY A 293 6.87 -40.66 -0.21
N LEU A 294 5.77 -41.32 -0.59
CA LEU A 294 5.21 -42.53 0.04
C LEU A 294 4.27 -43.22 -0.95
#